data_AF-A0A7X2H422-F1
#
_entry.id   AF-A0A7X2H422-F1
#
_cell.length_a   1.000
_cell.length_b   1.000
_cell.length_c   1.000
_cell.angle_alpha   90.00
_cell.angle_beta   90.00
_cell.angle_gamma   90.00
#
_symmetry.space_group_name_H-M   'P 1'
#
loop_
_entity.id
_entity.type
_entity.pdbx_description
1 polymer ?
#
loop_
_entity_poly.entity_id
_entity_poly.type
_entity_poly.pdbx_seq_one_letter_code
_entity_poly.pdbx_strand_id
1 'polypeptide(L)'
;MTKPQNLFKLSELPMEQFSFIVHLFDRILVGKVDDLQYRELVLALERDEVLEAHFFNKEQEVFAARVKRQLVAYRPLLPLEVVDPTMEILTRCYEIEDNKYSYNTLIVKEYIDYEDDLAYVKQTMLYDLEMRAKQ
;
A
#
# COMPACT_ATOMS: atom_id res chain seq x y z
N MET A 1 -4.24 -8.19 -29.87
CA MET A 1 -3.88 -7.20 -28.84
C MET A 1 -4.98 -7.21 -27.78
N THR A 2 -4.73 -7.83 -26.63
CA THR A 2 -5.67 -7.83 -25.49
C THR A 2 -5.70 -6.43 -24.86
N LYS A 3 -6.90 -5.86 -24.69
CA LYS A 3 -7.09 -4.63 -23.92
C LYS A 3 -6.56 -4.86 -22.49
N PRO A 4 -5.81 -3.93 -21.87
CA PRO A 4 -5.59 -3.99 -20.43
C PRO A 4 -6.95 -3.75 -19.77
N GLN A 5 -7.52 -4.81 -19.18
CA GLN A 5 -8.85 -4.76 -18.56
C GLN A 5 -8.87 -3.99 -17.22
N ASN A 6 -7.72 -3.50 -16.74
CA ASN A 6 -7.58 -2.93 -15.40
C ASN A 6 -6.87 -1.55 -15.42
N LEU A 7 -7.32 -0.60 -16.25
CA LEU A 7 -6.80 0.77 -16.13
C LEU A 7 -7.13 1.31 -14.73
N PHE A 8 -6.11 1.79 -14.02
CA PHE A 8 -6.31 2.31 -12.66
C PHE A 8 -7.02 3.66 -12.71
N LYS A 9 -8.02 3.84 -11.85
CA LYS A 9 -8.60 5.14 -11.52
C LYS A 9 -8.75 5.27 -10.02
N LEU A 10 -8.26 6.38 -9.47
CA LEU A 10 -8.35 6.66 -8.04
C LEU A 10 -9.80 6.72 -7.55
N SER A 11 -10.73 7.19 -8.38
CA SER A 11 -12.16 7.24 -8.05
C SER A 11 -12.84 5.87 -7.96
N GLU A 12 -12.19 4.83 -8.48
CA GLU A 12 -12.69 3.44 -8.44
C GLU A 12 -12.03 2.64 -7.31
N LEU A 13 -11.22 3.30 -6.47
CA LEU A 13 -10.56 2.67 -5.34
C LEU A 13 -11.63 2.20 -4.32
N PRO A 14 -11.62 0.92 -3.91
CA PRO A 14 -12.62 0.37 -2.98
C PRO A 14 -12.37 0.80 -1.51
N MET A 15 -11.88 2.00 -1.26
CA MET A 15 -11.54 2.51 0.07
C MET A 15 -11.93 3.98 0.19
N GLU A 16 -12.70 4.35 1.21
CA GLU A 16 -12.99 5.75 1.53
C GLU A 16 -11.82 6.42 2.25
N GLN A 17 -11.13 5.64 3.10
CA GLN A 17 -10.01 6.09 3.92
C GLN A 17 -8.83 5.14 3.70
N PHE A 18 -7.69 5.70 3.31
CA PHE A 18 -6.48 4.95 2.99
C PHE A 18 -5.21 5.77 3.19
N SER A 19 -4.13 5.04 3.44
CA SER A 19 -2.75 5.48 3.32
C SER A 19 -2.23 5.17 1.93
N PHE A 20 -1.20 5.87 1.49
CA PHE A 20 -0.54 5.62 0.21
C PHE A 20 0.97 5.79 0.27
N ILE A 21 1.66 4.99 -0.55
CA ILE A 21 3.06 5.16 -0.92
C ILE A 21 3.10 5.13 -2.45
N VAL A 22 3.52 6.24 -3.06
CA VAL A 22 3.46 6.42 -4.51
C VAL A 22 4.80 6.88 -5.05
N HIS A 23 5.34 6.11 -5.98
CA HIS A 23 6.58 6.39 -6.67
C HIS A 23 6.28 7.23 -7.91
N LEU A 24 6.86 8.42 -7.96
CA LEU A 24 6.92 9.29 -9.13
C LEU A 24 8.29 9.17 -9.79
N PHE A 25 8.50 9.89 -10.90
CA PHE A 25 9.79 9.91 -11.60
C PHE A 25 10.93 10.52 -10.77
N ASP A 26 10.64 11.49 -9.91
CA ASP A 26 11.62 12.28 -9.17
C ASP A 26 11.63 12.01 -7.66
N ARG A 27 10.55 11.46 -7.11
CA ARG A 27 10.36 11.30 -5.66
C ARG A 27 9.32 10.24 -5.30
N ILE A 28 9.20 10.00 -3.99
CA ILE A 28 8.13 9.18 -3.40
C ILE A 28 7.21 10.09 -2.61
N LEU A 29 5.90 9.99 -2.85
CA LEU A 29 4.85 10.57 -2.03
C LEU A 29 4.38 9.55 -0.99
N VAL A 30 4.26 9.98 0.26
CA VAL A 30 3.75 9.17 1.37
C VAL A 30 2.71 10.00 2.11
N GLY A 31 1.52 9.46 2.34
CA GLY A 31 0.46 10.18 3.04
C GLY A 31 -0.86 9.43 3.19
N LYS A 32 -1.89 10.14 3.61
CA LYS A 32 -3.30 9.69 3.74
C LYS A 32 -4.23 10.61 2.95
N VAL A 33 -5.47 10.16 2.71
CA VAL A 33 -6.46 10.85 1.86
C VAL A 33 -6.76 12.30 2.27
N ASP A 34 -6.58 12.66 3.55
CA ASP A 34 -6.84 14.00 4.08
C ASP A 34 -5.60 14.90 4.15
N ASP A 35 -4.42 14.41 3.73
CA ASP A 35 -3.17 15.14 3.80
C ASP A 35 -2.94 16.09 2.61
N LEU A 36 -2.03 17.04 2.80
CA LEU A 36 -1.53 17.88 1.69
C LEU A 36 -0.94 17.02 0.55
N GLN A 37 -0.26 15.92 0.89
CA GLN A 37 0.32 14.99 -0.08
C GLN A 37 -0.74 14.32 -0.96
N TYR A 38 -1.99 14.19 -0.51
CA TYR A 38 -3.06 13.64 -1.33
C TYR A 38 -3.38 14.53 -2.53
N ARG A 39 -3.31 15.86 -2.36
CA ARG A 39 -3.48 16.80 -3.47
C ARG A 39 -2.35 16.65 -4.50
N GLU A 40 -1.13 16.41 -4.04
CA GLU A 40 0.00 16.14 -4.93
C GLU A 40 -0.17 14.83 -5.70
N LEU A 41 -0.67 13.78 -5.04
CA LEU A 41 -1.02 12.52 -5.68
C LEU A 41 -2.06 12.71 -6.80
N VAL A 42 -3.14 13.45 -6.55
CA VAL A 42 -4.18 13.72 -7.56
C VAL A 42 -3.56 14.41 -8.77
N LEU A 43 -2.72 15.44 -8.56
CA LEU A 43 -2.03 16.13 -9.64
C LEU A 43 -1.05 15.22 -10.40
N ALA A 44 -0.32 14.35 -9.71
CA ALA A 44 0.61 13.41 -10.34
C ALA A 44 -0.11 12.38 -11.21
N LEU A 45 -1.31 11.94 -10.79
CA LEU A 45 -2.17 11.07 -11.60
C LEU A 45 -2.68 11.79 -12.85
N GLU A 46 -3.13 13.06 -12.72
CA GLU A 46 -3.57 13.88 -13.85
C GLU A 46 -2.44 14.14 -14.87
N ARG A 47 -1.20 14.27 -14.39
CA ARG A 47 0.00 14.50 -15.21
C ARG A 47 0.64 13.23 -15.77
N ASP A 48 0.08 12.06 -15.46
CA ASP A 48 0.64 10.76 -15.85
C ASP A 48 2.08 10.54 -15.34
N GLU A 49 2.37 11.00 -14.11
CA GLU A 49 3.70 10.97 -13.48
C GLU A 49 3.92 9.76 -12.56
N VAL A 50 2.86 9.01 -12.26
CA VAL A 50 2.93 7.86 -11.34
C VAL A 50 3.57 6.65 -12.03
N LEU A 51 4.59 6.08 -11.38
CA LEU A 51 5.25 4.84 -11.78
C LEU A 51 4.63 3.63 -11.09
N GLU A 52 4.45 3.73 -9.78
CA GLU A 52 3.91 2.69 -8.92
C GLU A 52 3.18 3.33 -7.75
N ALA A 53 2.09 2.72 -7.31
CA ALA A 53 1.26 3.21 -6.24
C ALA A 53 0.73 2.05 -5.40
N HIS A 54 0.93 2.16 -4.10
CA HIS A 54 0.34 1.32 -3.07
C HIS A 54 -0.70 2.15 -2.33
N PHE A 55 -1.93 1.67 -2.29
CA PHE A 55 -3.01 2.23 -1.49
C PHE A 55 -3.43 1.18 -0.49
N PHE A 56 -3.44 1.51 0.79
CA PHE A 56 -3.67 0.51 1.82
C PHE A 56 -4.43 1.06 3.01
N ASN A 57 -5.18 0.18 3.63
CA ASN A 57 -5.80 0.39 4.93
C ASN A 57 -5.85 -0.96 5.68
N LYS A 58 -6.62 -1.00 6.77
CA LYS A 58 -6.73 -2.20 7.62
C LYS A 58 -7.43 -3.37 6.94
N GLU A 59 -8.12 -3.13 5.83
CA GLU A 59 -9.01 -4.07 5.15
C GLU A 59 -8.42 -4.61 3.85
N GLN A 60 -7.55 -3.86 3.16
CA GLN A 60 -6.95 -4.28 1.90
C GLN A 60 -5.75 -3.41 1.48
N GLU A 61 -5.00 -3.92 0.52
CA GLU A 61 -3.98 -3.19 -0.23
C GLU A 61 -4.26 -3.30 -1.74
N VAL A 62 -4.31 -2.15 -2.41
CA VAL A 62 -4.49 -2.02 -3.86
C VAL A 62 -3.22 -1.47 -4.46
N PHE A 63 -2.76 -2.14 -5.52
CA PHE A 63 -1.52 -1.81 -6.21
C PHE A 63 -1.83 -1.33 -7.62
N ALA A 64 -1.10 -0.33 -8.08
CA ALA A 64 -1.11 0.07 -9.47
C ALA A 64 0.31 0.36 -9.94
N ALA A 65 0.66 -0.06 -11.16
CA ALA A 65 1.97 0.25 -11.74
C ALA A 65 1.88 0.55 -13.23
N ARG A 66 2.84 1.32 -13.72
CA ARG A 66 2.93 1.76 -15.11
C ARG A 66 3.39 0.61 -16.00
N VAL A 67 2.49 0.14 -16.86
CA VAL A 67 2.75 -0.89 -17.87
C VAL A 67 2.46 -0.30 -19.25
N LYS A 68 3.46 -0.31 -20.14
CA LYS A 68 3.32 0.18 -21.53
C LYS A 68 2.68 1.59 -21.62
N ARG A 69 3.12 2.52 -20.76
CA ARG A 69 2.64 3.92 -20.66
C ARG A 69 1.22 4.08 -20.09
N GLN A 70 0.68 3.07 -19.43
CA GLN A 70 -0.61 3.16 -18.77
C GLN A 70 -0.49 2.69 -17.33
N LEU A 71 -1.15 3.37 -16.41
CA LEU A 71 -1.24 2.93 -15.03
C LEU A 71 -2.29 1.82 -14.93
N VAL A 72 -1.87 0.63 -14.49
CA VAL A 72 -2.70 -0.58 -14.45
C VAL A 72 -2.81 -1.07 -13.01
N ALA A 73 -4.04 -1.34 -12.57
CA ALA A 73 -4.32 -1.91 -11.25
C ALA A 73 -4.10 -3.43 -11.25
N TYR A 74 -3.47 -3.93 -10.19
CA TYR A 74 -3.30 -5.36 -9.93
C TYR A 74 -4.39 -5.88 -9.01
N ARG A 75 -4.38 -7.21 -8.81
CA ARG A 75 -5.28 -7.86 -7.86
C ARG A 75 -5.02 -7.29 -6.45
N PRO A 76 -6.04 -6.81 -5.75
CA PRO A 76 -5.89 -6.36 -4.36
C PRO A 76 -5.42 -7.51 -3.47
N LEU A 77 -4.58 -7.20 -2.49
CA LEU A 77 -4.32 -8.10 -1.37
C LEU A 77 -5.37 -7.84 -0.29
N LEU A 78 -6.00 -8.91 0.15
CA LEU A 78 -6.97 -8.91 1.25
C LEU A 78 -6.35 -9.66 2.43
N PRO A 79 -6.73 -9.37 3.68
CA PRO A 79 -6.39 -10.19 4.82
C PRO A 79 -6.71 -11.65 4.52
N LEU A 80 -5.77 -12.54 4.84
CA LEU A 80 -6.08 -13.96 4.79
C LEU A 80 -7.17 -14.21 5.83
N GLU A 81 -8.27 -14.83 5.39
CA GLU A 81 -9.22 -15.40 6.33
C GLU A 81 -8.44 -16.35 7.24
N VAL A 82 -8.57 -16.18 8.55
CA VAL A 82 -7.99 -17.09 9.52
C VAL A 82 -8.81 -18.38 9.51
N VAL A 83 -8.62 -19.15 8.44
CA VAL A 83 -9.25 -20.48 8.27
C VAL A 83 -8.51 -21.51 9.11
N ASP A 84 -7.21 -21.27 9.35
CA ASP A 84 -6.38 -22.11 10.21
C ASP A 84 -6.18 -21.47 11.58
N PRO A 85 -6.60 -22.12 12.69
CA PRO A 85 -6.32 -21.64 14.04
C PRO A 85 -4.83 -21.57 14.38
N THR A 86 -3.93 -22.18 13.60
CA THR A 86 -2.47 -22.08 13.82
C THR A 86 -1.82 -20.89 13.09
N MET A 87 -2.57 -20.17 12.24
CA MET A 87 -2.03 -19.01 11.55
C MET A 87 -1.74 -17.89 12.56
N GLU A 88 -0.46 -17.52 12.65
CA GLU A 88 -0.01 -16.42 13.50
C GLU A 88 0.06 -15.13 12.68
N ILE A 89 -0.41 -14.01 13.25
CA ILE A 89 -0.35 -12.69 12.61
C ILE A 89 0.58 -11.80 13.42
N LEU A 90 1.72 -11.46 12.85
CA LEU A 90 2.70 -10.58 13.46
C LEU A 90 2.49 -9.15 12.97
N THR A 91 2.49 -8.20 13.91
CA THR A 91 2.54 -6.77 13.58
C THR A 91 3.99 -6.31 13.62
N ARG A 92 4.47 -5.77 12.51
CA ARG A 92 5.81 -5.16 12.39
C ARG A 92 5.65 -3.65 12.23
N CYS A 93 6.56 -2.92 12.88
CA CYS A 93 6.65 -1.47 12.76
C CYS A 93 8.02 -1.13 12.19
N TYR A 94 8.03 -0.44 11.05
CA TYR A 94 9.26 -0.02 10.38
C TYR A 94 9.40 1.49 10.49
N GLU A 95 10.58 1.97 10.88
CA GLU A 95 10.90 3.40 10.89
C GLU A 95 11.09 3.90 9.45
N ILE A 96 10.45 5.02 9.12
CA ILE A 96 10.66 5.74 7.87
C ILE A 96 11.77 6.76 8.14
N GLU A 97 12.97 6.48 7.64
CA GLU A 97 14.19 7.27 7.92
C GLU A 97 14.13 8.71 7.39
N ASP A 98 13.23 9.01 6.44
CA ASP A 98 13.16 10.31 5.79
C ASP A 98 12.22 11.27 6.54
N ASN A 99 12.84 12.21 7.23
CA ASN A 99 12.16 13.23 8.04
C ASN A 99 11.28 14.20 7.24
N LYS A 100 11.28 14.14 5.89
CA LYS A 100 10.42 15.01 5.07
C LYS A 100 8.95 14.62 5.11
N TYR A 101 8.64 13.41 5.58
CA TYR A 101 7.27 12.92 5.69
C TYR A 101 6.67 13.24 7.06
N SER A 102 5.37 13.50 7.11
CA SER A 102 4.63 13.67 8.37
C SER A 102 4.59 12.37 9.19
N TYR A 103 4.81 11.23 8.53
CA TYR A 103 4.78 9.88 9.09
C TYR A 103 6.20 9.36 9.26
N ASN A 104 6.44 8.63 10.34
CA ASN A 104 7.74 8.02 10.62
C ASN A 104 7.66 6.53 10.91
N THR A 105 6.47 5.95 10.90
CA THR A 105 6.26 4.53 11.14
C THR A 105 5.33 3.96 10.09
N LEU A 106 5.77 2.88 9.44
CA LEU A 106 4.94 2.03 8.59
C LEU A 106 4.59 0.76 9.37
N ILE A 107 3.29 0.54 9.56
CA ILE A 107 2.78 -0.68 10.19
C ILE A 107 2.47 -1.71 9.10
N VAL A 108 2.94 -2.92 9.31
CA VAL A 108 2.79 -4.05 8.41
C VAL A 108 2.27 -5.26 9.18
N LYS A 109 1.37 -6.04 8.56
CA LYS A 109 0.95 -7.34 9.08
C LYS A 109 1.58 -8.46 8.27
N GLU A 110 2.24 -9.38 8.96
CA GLU A 110 2.81 -10.60 8.40
C GLU A 110 1.96 -11.78 8.87
N TYR A 111 1.43 -12.54 7.92
CA TYR A 111 0.67 -13.76 8.16
C TYR A 111 1.66 -14.93 8.05
N ILE A 112 1.91 -15.59 9.17
CA ILE A 112 2.87 -16.68 9.30
C ILE A 112 2.14 -18.00 9.17
N ASP A 113 2.67 -18.86 8.31
CA ASP A 113 2.20 -20.23 8.12
C ASP A 113 3.36 -21.19 8.37
N TYR A 114 3.03 -22.46 8.57
CA TYR A 114 3.97 -23.50 9.01
C TYR A 114 3.90 -24.71 8.07
N GLU A 115 5.05 -25.12 7.55
CA GLU A 115 5.20 -26.35 6.74
C GLU A 115 6.39 -27.14 7.28
N ASP A 116 6.20 -28.42 7.64
CA ASP A 116 7.24 -29.31 8.20
C ASP A 116 8.04 -28.68 9.37
N ASP A 117 7.33 -28.10 10.35
CA ASP A 117 7.89 -27.37 11.51
C ASP A 117 8.69 -26.09 11.15
N LEU A 118 8.67 -25.65 9.89
CA LEU A 118 9.31 -24.41 9.43
C LEU A 118 8.28 -23.28 9.28
N ALA A 119 8.52 -22.17 9.95
CA ALA A 119 7.72 -20.95 9.83
C ALA A 119 8.13 -20.14 8.58
N TYR A 120 7.15 -19.66 7.83
CA TYR A 120 7.37 -18.72 6.72
C TYR A 120 6.30 -17.65 6.64
N VAL A 121 6.64 -16.51 6.04
CA VAL A 121 5.68 -15.42 5.78
C VAL A 121 4.87 -15.77 4.54
N LYS A 122 3.61 -16.15 4.74
CA LYS A 122 2.67 -16.45 3.65
C LYS A 122 2.18 -15.20 2.95
N GLN A 123 1.94 -14.14 3.72
CA GLN A 123 1.50 -12.86 3.18
C GLN A 123 2.00 -11.71 4.04
N THR A 124 2.35 -10.61 3.38
CA THR A 124 2.69 -9.34 4.01
C THR A 124 1.72 -8.29 3.49
N MET A 125 1.16 -7.46 4.37
CA MET A 125 0.25 -6.38 3.99
C MET A 125 0.63 -5.09 4.69
N LEU A 126 0.65 -4.00 3.93
CA LEU A 126 0.69 -2.66 4.50
C LEU A 126 -0.61 -2.39 5.26
N TYR A 127 -0.50 -1.86 6.48
CA TYR A 127 -1.64 -1.75 7.39
C TYR A 127 -2.00 -0.30 7.72
N ASP A 128 -1.01 0.50 8.13
CA ASP A 128 -1.22 1.92 8.47
C ASP A 128 0.09 2.72 8.43
N LEU A 129 -0.05 4.05 8.36
CA LEU A 129 1.03 5.01 8.58
C LEU A 129 0.80 5.76 9.89
N GLU A 130 1.81 5.83 10.74
CA GLU A 130 1.73 6.54 12.02
C GLU A 130 2.76 7.67 12.14
N MET A 131 2.35 8.73 12.82
CA MET A 131 3.25 9.78 13.29
C MET A 131 3.87 9.34 14.63
N ARG A 132 5.07 9.83 14.99
CA ARG A 132 5.58 9.60 16.36
C ARG A 132 4.57 10.15 17.36
N ALA A 133 4.20 9.36 18.35
CA ALA A 133 3.88 9.93 19.64
C ALA A 133 5.11 10.72 20.11
N LYS A 134 4.95 12.01 20.41
CA LYS A 134 5.98 12.77 21.13
C LYS A 134 6.19 12.04 22.46
N GLN A 135 7.38 11.48 22.67
CA GLN A 135 7.83 11.01 23.99
C GLN A 135 8.12 12.20 24.88
#